data_AF-A0A2U3RBE8-F1
#
_entry.id   AF-A0A2U3RBE8-F1
#
_cell.length_a   1.000
_cell.length_b   1.000
_cell.length_c   1.000
_cell.angle_alpha   90.00
_cell.angle_beta   90.00
_cell.angle_gamma   90.00
#
_symmetry.space_group_name_H-M   'P 1'
#
loop_
_entity.id
_entity.type
_entity.pdbx_description
1 polymer ?
#
loop_
_entity_poly.entity_id
_entity_poly.type
_entity_poly.pdbx_seq_one_letter_code
_entity_poly.pdbx_strand_id
1 'polypeptide(L)'
;MIHERVKEIINAFFAKLGLPNRVKDISKVPQKHLGNIKHIKHIKHIKHIVRIRNLINEVLNENELRKEAHLKIINDADVITDSITHYKSIFTKQDVEKAVKDIPDPTAREQLVQKVLSSNRILELYHDDGESSKYFTTIEVRNEETRIIRIANKINNQVYYNDIYNLKSDIEGLANVSEEQKQALRHILLSTSGVRVLRGRAGTGKSYVLIKAHKLATNRGQKVIGLAPTHKAVSELRSKGYTEVYTVKGFLYNRKKFLCKTA
;
A
#
# COMPACT_ATOMS: atom_id res chain seq x y z
N MET A 1 10.13 19.36 -12.03
CA MET A 1 10.36 19.91 -13.38
C MET A 1 9.67 19.13 -14.51
N ILE A 2 9.74 17.79 -14.60
CA ILE A 2 9.10 17.04 -15.72
C ILE A 2 7.56 17.23 -15.78
N HIS A 3 6.92 17.40 -14.62
CA HIS A 3 5.45 17.50 -14.50
C HIS A 3 4.87 18.84 -15.00
N GLU A 4 5.68 19.90 -15.05
CA GLU A 4 5.23 21.27 -15.35
C GLU A 4 5.14 21.49 -16.86
N ARG A 5 6.12 20.97 -17.60
CA ARG A 5 6.12 20.96 -19.07
C ARG A 5 4.98 20.14 -19.66
N VAL A 6 4.61 19.03 -19.01
CA VAL A 6 3.45 18.21 -19.42
C VAL A 6 2.13 18.91 -19.13
N LYS A 7 2.02 19.63 -18.00
CA LYS A 7 0.86 20.47 -17.64
C LYS A 7 0.63 21.55 -18.70
N GLU A 8 1.68 22.23 -19.15
CA GLU A 8 1.61 23.25 -20.20
C GLU A 8 1.13 22.68 -21.54
N ILE A 9 1.67 21.53 -21.97
CA ILE A 9 1.27 20.87 -23.22
C ILE A 9 -0.21 20.49 -23.19
N ILE A 10 -0.69 19.91 -22.08
CA ILE A 10 -2.09 19.51 -21.94
C ILE A 10 -3.01 20.74 -21.87
N ASN A 11 -2.60 21.81 -21.18
CA ASN A 11 -3.36 23.06 -21.12
C ASN A 11 -3.45 23.75 -22.49
N ALA A 12 -2.36 23.76 -23.27
CA ALA A 12 -2.36 24.27 -24.64
C ALA A 12 -3.27 23.43 -25.54
N PHE A 13 -3.28 22.11 -25.37
CA PHE A 13 -4.20 21.22 -26.08
C PHE A 13 -5.67 21.50 -25.73
N PHE A 14 -6.01 21.72 -24.46
CA PHE A 14 -7.35 22.11 -24.05
C PHE A 14 -7.77 23.48 -24.59
N ALA A 15 -6.85 24.45 -24.62
CA ALA A 15 -7.11 25.76 -25.21
C ALA A 15 -7.41 25.66 -26.72
N LYS A 16 -6.67 24.83 -27.46
CA LYS A 16 -6.92 24.58 -28.89
C LYS A 16 -8.29 23.97 -29.16
N LEU A 17 -8.82 23.19 -28.22
CA LEU A 17 -10.16 22.59 -28.29
C LEU A 17 -11.29 23.51 -27.76
N GLY A 18 -10.98 24.75 -27.38
CA GLY A 18 -11.96 25.68 -26.80
C GLY A 18 -12.46 25.26 -25.41
N LEU A 19 -11.75 24.35 -24.73
CA LEU A 19 -12.15 23.85 -23.42
C LEU A 19 -11.66 24.80 -22.31
N PRO A 20 -12.53 25.19 -21.36
CA PRO A 20 -12.14 26.05 -20.25
C PRO A 20 -11.31 25.31 -19.19
N ASN A 21 -11.17 23.98 -19.30
CA ASN A 21 -10.45 23.14 -18.36
C ASN A 21 -8.95 23.50 -18.32
N ARG A 22 -8.38 23.51 -17.12
CA ARG A 22 -6.94 23.64 -16.89
C ARG A 22 -6.50 22.56 -15.91
N VAL A 23 -5.39 21.90 -16.21
CA VAL A 23 -4.71 20.99 -15.30
C VAL A 23 -4.18 21.83 -14.14
N LYS A 24 -4.80 21.67 -12.96
CA LYS A 24 -4.32 22.25 -11.69
C LYS A 24 -3.14 21.42 -11.17
N ASP A 25 -2.30 22.02 -10.33
CA ASP A 25 -1.28 21.26 -9.61
C ASP A 25 -1.93 20.17 -8.74
N ILE A 26 -1.23 19.04 -8.59
CA ILE A 26 -1.73 17.90 -7.82
C ILE A 26 -2.01 18.37 -6.39
N SER A 27 -3.30 18.34 -6.01
CA SER A 27 -3.72 18.65 -4.64
C SER A 27 -3.46 17.44 -3.76
N LYS A 28 -2.79 17.65 -2.61
CA LYS A 28 -2.57 16.60 -1.60
C LYS A 28 -3.86 16.19 -0.88
N VAL A 29 -4.84 17.09 -0.86
CA VAL A 29 -6.16 16.84 -0.26
C VAL A 29 -7.02 16.11 -1.30
N PRO A 30 -7.60 14.94 -0.96
CA PRO A 30 -8.54 14.25 -1.83
C PRO A 30 -9.69 15.18 -2.21
N GLN A 31 -9.79 15.50 -3.49
CA GLN A 31 -10.87 16.34 -4.02
C GLN A 31 -12.07 15.47 -4.42
N LYS A 32 -13.28 16.02 -4.25
CA LYS A 32 -14.46 15.47 -4.93
C LYS A 32 -14.33 15.80 -6.41
N HIS A 33 -14.39 14.76 -7.22
CA HIS A 33 -14.33 14.87 -8.67
C HIS A 33 -15.73 14.62 -9.24
N LEU A 34 -16.16 15.44 -10.19
CA LEU A 34 -17.28 15.10 -11.05
C LEU A 34 -16.83 13.95 -11.96
N GLY A 35 -17.44 12.78 -11.79
CA GLY A 35 -17.17 11.61 -12.64
C GLY A 35 -17.55 11.85 -14.10
N ASN A 36 -17.39 10.82 -14.94
CA ASN A 36 -17.72 10.87 -16.36
C ASN A 36 -19.18 11.35 -16.58
N ILE A 37 -19.37 12.59 -17.05
CA ILE A 37 -20.66 13.17 -17.44
C ILE A 37 -21.06 12.61 -18.83
N LYS A 38 -21.05 11.28 -18.99
CA LYS A 38 -21.31 10.60 -20.27
C LYS A 38 -22.81 10.51 -20.62
N HIS A 39 -23.69 10.92 -19.72
CA HIS A 39 -25.15 10.83 -19.88
C HIS A 39 -25.83 12.13 -20.34
N ILE A 40 -25.13 13.01 -21.06
CA ILE A 40 -25.76 14.22 -21.63
C ILE A 40 -25.42 14.33 -23.11
N LYS A 41 -25.93 13.41 -23.92
CA LYS A 41 -25.79 13.41 -25.38
C LYS A 41 -26.55 14.57 -26.08
N HIS A 42 -27.32 15.38 -25.36
CA HIS A 42 -28.06 16.52 -25.91
C HIS A 42 -27.92 17.78 -25.04
N ILE A 43 -26.77 18.45 -25.10
CA ILE A 43 -26.64 19.83 -24.62
C ILE A 43 -27.21 20.75 -25.71
N LYS A 44 -28.53 20.93 -25.74
CA LYS A 44 -29.20 21.89 -26.65
C LYS A 44 -29.91 23.04 -25.92
N HIS A 45 -30.00 23.01 -24.58
CA HIS A 45 -30.74 24.01 -23.80
C HIS A 45 -29.88 24.73 -22.74
N ILE A 46 -30.02 26.06 -22.67
CA ILE A 46 -29.35 26.97 -21.72
C ILE A 46 -29.52 26.52 -20.25
N LYS A 47 -30.69 25.97 -19.88
CA LYS A 47 -30.95 25.47 -18.51
C LYS A 47 -30.01 24.33 -18.08
N HIS A 48 -29.55 23.48 -19.01
CA HIS A 48 -28.58 22.42 -18.69
C HIS A 48 -27.17 22.97 -18.43
N ILE A 49 -26.78 24.03 -19.15
CA ILE A 49 -25.48 24.71 -18.97
C ILE A 49 -25.41 25.36 -17.59
N VAL A 50 -26.49 26.05 -17.18
CA VAL A 50 -26.58 26.68 -15.84
C VAL A 50 -26.53 25.61 -14.74
N ARG A 51 -27.23 24.48 -14.91
CA ARG A 51 -27.22 23.39 -13.94
C ARG A 51 -25.83 22.75 -13.79
N ILE A 52 -25.13 22.52 -14.89
CA ILE A 52 -23.74 22.00 -14.88
C ILE A 52 -22.79 23.01 -14.22
N ARG A 53 -22.94 24.31 -14.52
CA ARG A 53 -22.13 25.37 -13.88
C ARG A 53 -22.35 25.41 -12.36
N ASN A 54 -23.58 25.24 -11.88
CA ASN A 54 -23.87 25.19 -10.45
C ASN A 54 -23.24 23.96 -9.77
N LEU A 55 -23.33 22.77 -10.38
CA LEU A 55 -22.67 21.55 -9.90
C LEU A 55 -21.14 21.69 -9.85
N ILE A 56 -20.55 22.34 -10.86
CA ILE A 56 -19.11 22.64 -10.87
C ILE A 56 -18.74 23.60 -9.74
N ASN A 57 -19.50 24.68 -9.55
CA ASN A 57 -19.26 25.66 -8.50
C ASN A 57 -19.42 25.04 -7.09
N GLU A 58 -20.41 24.16 -6.90
CA GLU A 58 -20.63 23.44 -5.64
C GLU A 58 -19.45 22.51 -5.32
N VAL A 59 -18.98 21.74 -6.31
CA VAL A 59 -17.80 20.87 -6.16
C VAL A 59 -16.53 21.68 -5.93
N LEU A 60 -16.38 22.84 -6.58
CA LEU A 60 -15.26 23.76 -6.33
C LEU A 60 -15.30 24.29 -4.90
N ASN A 61 -16.45 24.79 -4.45
CA ASN A 61 -16.63 25.32 -3.10
C ASN A 61 -16.40 24.24 -2.03
N GLU A 62 -16.94 23.03 -2.21
CA GLU A 62 -16.65 21.91 -1.30
C GLU A 62 -15.16 21.57 -1.26
N ASN A 63 -14.45 21.64 -2.39
CA ASN A 63 -13.02 21.36 -2.44
C ASN A 63 -12.20 22.51 -1.80
N GLU A 64 -12.66 23.75 -1.90
CA GLU A 64 -12.09 24.89 -1.17
C GLU A 64 -12.30 24.75 0.34
N LEU A 65 -13.52 24.45 0.77
CA LEU A 65 -13.83 24.16 2.18
C LEU A 65 -13.02 22.98 2.72
N ARG A 66 -12.81 21.91 1.93
CA ARG A 66 -11.92 20.79 2.31
C ARG A 66 -10.47 21.22 2.44
N LYS A 67 -9.98 22.10 1.56
CA LYS A 67 -8.63 22.66 1.66
C LYS A 67 -8.49 23.56 2.88
N GLU A 68 -9.46 24.43 3.15
CA GLU A 68 -9.47 25.29 4.33
C GLU A 68 -9.56 24.51 5.63
N ALA A 69 -10.43 23.48 5.69
CA ALA A 69 -10.50 22.57 6.82
C ALA A 69 -9.17 21.82 7.00
N HIS A 70 -8.56 21.34 5.92
CA HIS A 70 -7.26 20.70 5.97
C HIS A 70 -6.16 21.68 6.43
N LEU A 71 -6.18 22.94 6.00
CA LEU A 71 -5.25 23.98 6.46
C LEU A 71 -5.44 24.32 7.95
N LYS A 72 -6.68 24.37 8.43
CA LYS A 72 -6.99 24.55 9.87
C LYS A 72 -6.51 23.36 10.71
N ILE A 73 -6.58 22.15 10.16
CA ILE A 73 -6.10 20.91 10.77
C ILE A 73 -4.56 20.80 10.70
N ILE A 74 -3.92 21.35 9.66
CA ILE A 74 -2.45 21.31 9.47
C ILE A 74 -1.69 22.02 10.61
N ASN A 75 -2.29 22.95 11.36
CA ASN A 75 -1.60 23.61 12.48
C ASN A 75 -1.32 22.68 13.68
N ASP A 76 -1.82 21.44 13.65
CA ASP A 76 -1.51 20.42 14.63
C ASP A 76 -0.31 19.56 14.19
N ALA A 77 0.71 19.51 15.04
CA ALA A 77 1.91 18.72 14.82
C ALA A 77 1.58 17.21 14.74
N ASP A 78 0.58 16.75 15.48
CA ASP A 78 0.17 15.34 15.47
C ASP A 78 -0.46 14.97 14.13
N VAL A 79 -1.30 15.84 13.58
CA VAL A 79 -1.96 15.57 12.29
C VAL A 79 -0.95 15.59 11.14
N ILE A 80 0.03 16.51 11.18
CA ILE A 80 1.13 16.49 10.21
C ILE A 80 1.89 15.17 10.30
N THR A 81 2.26 14.77 11.52
CA THR A 81 3.00 13.53 11.78
C THR A 81 2.24 12.34 11.23
N ASP A 82 0.95 12.20 11.57
CA ASP A 82 0.08 11.13 11.11
C ASP A 82 -0.08 11.12 9.58
N SER A 83 -0.15 12.30 8.95
CA SER A 83 -0.24 12.40 7.49
C SER A 83 1.02 11.89 6.76
N ILE A 84 2.20 12.08 7.38
CA ILE A 84 3.48 11.60 6.85
C ILE A 84 3.59 10.10 7.09
N THR A 85 3.32 9.65 8.33
CA THR A 85 3.49 8.26 8.74
C THR A 85 2.48 7.31 8.12
N HIS A 86 1.33 7.82 7.66
CA HIS A 86 0.37 7.05 6.87
C HIS A 86 0.99 6.42 5.61
N TYR A 87 1.98 7.09 5.01
CA TYR A 87 2.62 6.63 3.77
C TYR A 87 4.09 6.26 3.94
N LYS A 88 4.72 6.64 5.06
CA LYS A 88 6.17 6.48 5.29
C LYS A 88 6.46 6.02 6.71
N SER A 89 7.10 4.85 6.86
CA SER A 89 7.60 4.40 8.17
C SER A 89 8.78 5.26 8.67
N ILE A 90 9.54 5.84 7.75
CA ILE A 90 10.72 6.67 8.01
C ILE A 90 10.64 7.92 7.15
N PHE A 91 10.93 9.09 7.72
CA PHE A 91 10.85 10.38 7.04
C PHE A 91 12.01 11.31 7.43
N THR A 92 12.14 12.42 6.71
CA THR A 92 13.19 13.42 6.90
C THR A 92 12.59 14.78 7.30
N LYS A 93 13.41 15.73 7.78
CA LYS A 93 12.96 17.13 7.97
C LYS A 93 12.31 17.71 6.71
N GLN A 94 12.87 17.42 5.53
CA GLN A 94 12.32 17.86 4.25
C GLN A 94 10.92 17.32 3.97
N ASP A 95 10.57 16.14 4.48
CA ASP A 95 9.22 15.59 4.33
C ASP A 95 8.21 16.37 5.17
N VAL A 96 8.60 16.80 6.36
CA VAL A 96 7.81 17.69 7.22
C VAL A 96 7.63 19.05 6.56
N GLU A 97 8.72 19.67 6.09
CA GLU A 97 8.68 20.95 5.35
C GLU A 97 7.75 20.87 4.12
N LYS A 98 7.80 19.75 3.38
CA LYS A 98 6.90 19.51 2.24
C LYS A 98 5.45 19.35 2.69
N ALA A 99 5.18 18.80 3.87
CA ALA A 99 3.82 18.65 4.40
C ALA A 99 3.19 20.01 4.73
N VAL A 100 3.99 20.95 5.24
CA VAL A 100 3.55 22.30 5.65
C VAL A 100 3.75 23.38 4.59
N LYS A 101 4.12 23.01 3.36
CA LYS A 101 4.46 23.94 2.27
C LYS A 101 3.36 24.95 1.92
N ASP A 102 2.10 24.56 2.14
CA ASP A 102 0.91 25.34 1.76
C ASP A 102 0.56 26.40 2.83
N ILE A 103 1.29 26.43 3.95
CA ILE A 103 1.19 27.50 4.96
C ILE A 103 1.86 28.77 4.39
N PRO A 104 1.12 29.89 4.28
CA PRO A 104 1.65 31.12 3.69
C PRO A 104 2.78 31.77 4.48
N ASP A 105 2.68 31.79 5.82
CA ASP A 105 3.68 32.43 6.69
C ASP A 105 4.92 31.53 6.84
N PRO A 106 6.11 31.97 6.38
CA PRO A 106 7.34 31.21 6.52
C PRO A 106 7.76 31.02 7.98
N THR A 107 7.43 31.94 8.89
CA THR A 107 7.80 31.85 10.30
C THR A 107 6.97 30.79 11.00
N ALA A 108 5.65 30.82 10.85
CA ALA A 108 4.75 29.78 11.33
C ALA A 108 5.13 28.40 10.78
N ARG A 109 5.56 28.33 9.52
CA ARG A 109 6.01 27.08 8.90
C ARG A 109 7.24 26.49 9.61
N GLU A 110 8.28 27.29 9.85
CA GLU A 110 9.48 26.80 10.56
C GLU A 110 9.14 26.41 12.00
N GLN A 111 8.34 27.21 12.71
CA GLN A 111 7.90 26.89 14.08
C GLN A 111 7.17 25.55 14.13
N LEU A 112 6.32 25.26 13.15
CA LEU A 112 5.57 24.02 13.09
C LEU A 112 6.44 22.81 12.75
N VAL A 113 7.43 22.98 11.86
CA VAL A 113 8.44 21.94 11.60
C VAL A 113 9.22 21.62 12.87
N GLN A 114 9.67 22.64 13.60
CA GLN A 114 10.38 22.44 14.87
C GLN A 114 9.49 21.77 15.91
N LYS A 115 8.21 22.17 16.01
CA LYS A 115 7.23 21.55 16.90
C LYS A 115 7.01 20.06 16.60
N VAL A 116 6.95 19.69 15.32
CA VAL A 116 6.86 18.28 14.90
C VAL A 116 8.11 17.51 15.33
N LEU A 117 9.30 18.01 14.98
CA LEU A 117 10.56 17.31 15.24
C LEU A 117 10.93 17.21 16.73
N SER A 118 10.48 18.16 17.55
CA SER A 118 10.67 18.16 19.01
C SER A 118 9.57 17.43 19.78
N SER A 119 8.56 16.87 19.09
CA SER A 119 7.50 16.11 19.73
C SER A 119 8.04 14.83 20.37
N ASN A 120 7.51 14.49 21.54
CA ASN A 120 7.85 13.26 22.27
C ASN A 120 7.47 11.98 21.51
N ARG A 121 6.64 12.07 20.47
CA ARG A 121 6.28 10.96 19.58
C ARG A 121 7.38 10.65 18.57
N ILE A 122 8.25 11.61 18.27
CA ILE A 122 9.30 11.45 17.26
C ILE A 122 10.51 10.75 17.85
N LEU A 123 11.07 9.85 17.06
CA LEU A 123 12.33 9.18 17.32
C LEU A 123 13.31 9.50 16.20
N GLU A 124 14.44 10.11 16.55
CA GLU A 124 15.57 10.23 15.64
C GLU A 124 16.28 8.88 15.49
N LEU A 125 16.67 8.55 14.27
CA LEU A 125 17.39 7.33 13.95
C LEU A 125 18.89 7.63 13.88
N TYR A 126 19.69 6.68 14.39
CA TYR A 126 21.14 6.78 14.43
C TYR A 126 21.76 5.61 13.67
N HIS A 127 22.96 5.84 13.15
CA HIS A 127 23.82 4.80 12.61
C HIS A 127 24.42 3.96 13.74
N ASP A 128 25.04 2.84 13.39
CA ASP A 128 25.64 1.92 14.37
C ASP A 128 26.83 2.55 15.13
N ASP A 129 27.45 3.58 14.55
CA ASP A 129 28.51 4.40 15.17
C ASP A 129 27.97 5.50 16.10
N GLY A 130 26.64 5.64 16.22
CA GLY A 130 25.97 6.65 17.03
C GLY A 130 25.78 7.99 16.33
N GLU A 131 26.20 8.15 15.06
CA GLU A 131 25.94 9.38 14.32
C GLU A 131 24.47 9.51 13.91
N SER A 132 23.94 10.75 13.92
CA SER A 132 22.57 11.00 13.46
C SER A 132 22.44 10.67 11.97
N SER A 133 21.45 9.84 11.66
CA SER A 133 21.12 9.51 10.27
C SER A 133 20.28 10.58 9.57
N LYS A 134 19.83 11.60 10.32
CA LYS A 134 18.87 12.65 9.88
C LYS A 134 17.50 12.11 9.44
N TYR A 135 17.24 10.84 9.72
CA TYR A 135 15.95 10.20 9.54
C TYR A 135 15.20 10.13 10.87
N PHE A 136 13.89 10.20 10.77
CA PHE A 136 12.97 10.18 11.88
C PHE A 136 11.90 9.12 11.66
N THR A 137 11.40 8.55 12.75
CA THR A 137 10.20 7.72 12.79
C THR A 137 9.36 8.13 14.00
N THR A 138 8.27 7.42 14.27
CA THR A 138 7.47 7.65 15.48
C THR A 138 7.50 6.44 16.41
N ILE A 139 7.19 6.67 17.68
CA ILE A 139 7.03 5.61 18.68
C ILE A 139 6.00 4.58 18.22
N GLU A 140 4.90 5.01 17.59
CA GLU A 140 3.84 4.11 17.11
C GLU A 140 4.35 3.21 15.99
N VAL A 141 5.02 3.77 14.98
CA VAL A 141 5.61 2.98 13.88
C VAL A 141 6.62 1.98 14.42
N ARG A 142 7.53 2.41 15.32
CA ARG A 142 8.50 1.51 15.95
C ARG A 142 7.82 0.38 16.73
N ASN A 143 6.75 0.69 17.45
CA ASN A 143 5.98 -0.31 18.20
C ASN A 143 5.29 -1.31 17.27
N GLU A 144 4.75 -0.86 16.14
CA GLU A 144 4.16 -1.72 15.11
C GLU A 144 5.19 -2.65 14.48
N GLU A 145 6.35 -2.12 14.09
CA GLU A 145 7.44 -2.93 13.51
C GLU A 145 7.98 -3.95 14.51
N THR A 146 8.20 -3.54 15.76
CA THR A 146 8.63 -4.44 16.84
C THR A 146 7.61 -5.56 17.07
N ARG A 147 6.31 -5.24 17.00
CA ARG A 147 5.23 -6.22 17.12
C ARG A 147 5.25 -7.22 15.97
N ILE A 148 5.49 -6.78 14.73
CA ILE A 148 5.60 -7.67 13.56
C ILE A 148 6.76 -8.65 13.76
N ILE A 149 7.94 -8.17 14.16
CA ILE A 149 9.12 -9.02 14.42
C ILE A 149 8.83 -10.02 15.53
N ARG A 150 8.20 -9.57 16.63
CA ARG A 150 7.83 -10.46 17.75
C ARG A 150 6.89 -11.58 17.29
N ILE A 151 5.88 -11.27 16.47
CA ILE A 151 4.96 -12.27 15.92
C ILE A 151 5.70 -13.23 14.99
N ALA A 152 6.56 -12.72 14.11
CA ALA A 152 7.34 -13.55 13.19
C ALA A 152 8.25 -14.53 13.95
N ASN A 153 8.96 -14.06 14.98
CA ASN A 153 9.81 -14.91 15.82
C ASN A 153 8.99 -15.96 16.58
N LYS A 154 7.82 -15.58 17.12
CA LYS A 154 6.93 -16.52 17.80
C LYS A 154 6.47 -17.64 16.86
N ILE A 155 6.06 -17.31 15.64
CA ILE A 155 5.64 -18.29 14.63
C ILE A 155 6.84 -19.14 14.20
N ASN A 156 8.01 -18.52 14.02
CA ASN A 156 9.20 -19.23 13.58
C ASN A 156 9.64 -20.35 14.53
N ASN A 157 9.42 -20.15 15.85
CA ASN A 157 9.76 -21.11 16.89
C ASN A 157 8.69 -22.21 17.11
N GLN A 158 7.51 -22.07 16.50
CA GLN A 158 6.43 -23.05 16.58
C GLN A 158 6.41 -23.88 15.31
N VAL A 159 7.21 -24.95 15.26
CA VAL A 159 7.17 -25.89 14.13
C VAL A 159 6.82 -27.29 14.58
N TYR A 160 5.67 -27.75 14.08
CA TYR A 160 5.25 -29.14 14.05
C TYR A 160 5.33 -29.60 12.60
N TYR A 161 6.10 -30.66 12.32
CA TYR A 161 5.93 -31.42 11.08
C TYR A 161 6.04 -32.92 11.37
N ASN A 162 4.96 -33.62 11.06
CA ASN A 162 4.96 -35.05 10.77
C ASN A 162 5.33 -35.22 9.27
N ASP A 163 6.19 -36.19 8.96
CA ASP A 163 6.52 -36.70 7.61
C ASP A 163 7.28 -35.78 6.62
N ILE A 164 8.48 -35.31 7.02
CA ILE A 164 9.42 -34.61 6.13
C ILE A 164 10.10 -35.57 5.12
N TYR A 165 10.21 -36.86 5.45
CA TYR A 165 11.10 -37.80 4.75
C TYR A 165 10.74 -38.06 3.28
N ASN A 166 9.47 -37.89 2.88
CA ASN A 166 9.05 -38.20 1.51
C ASN A 166 8.99 -36.97 0.57
N LEU A 167 9.04 -35.73 1.06
CA LEU A 167 8.90 -34.53 0.21
C LEU A 167 10.15 -34.22 -0.62
N LYS A 168 11.32 -34.63 -0.14
CA LYS A 168 12.59 -34.37 -0.84
C LYS A 168 12.63 -35.09 -2.19
N SER A 169 12.30 -36.38 -2.23
CA SER A 169 12.27 -37.17 -3.47
C SER A 169 11.28 -36.58 -4.48
N ASP A 170 10.07 -36.19 -4.04
CA ASP A 170 9.07 -35.55 -4.90
C ASP A 170 9.59 -34.26 -5.55
N ILE A 171 10.32 -33.42 -4.80
CA ILE A 171 10.90 -32.18 -5.33
C ILE A 171 11.97 -32.49 -6.38
N GLU A 172 12.85 -33.46 -6.12
CA GLU A 172 13.92 -33.81 -7.07
C GLU A 172 13.37 -34.45 -8.35
N GLY A 173 12.27 -35.20 -8.25
CA GLY A 173 11.57 -35.82 -9.38
C GLY A 173 10.75 -34.85 -10.25
N LEU A 174 10.66 -33.57 -9.90
CA LEU A 174 9.91 -32.59 -10.69
C LEU A 174 10.60 -32.30 -12.03
N ALA A 175 9.94 -32.67 -13.12
CA ALA A 175 10.28 -32.21 -14.47
C ALA A 175 9.86 -30.74 -14.69
N ASN A 176 10.57 -30.04 -15.58
CA ASN A 176 10.31 -28.64 -15.97
C ASN A 176 10.34 -27.66 -14.78
N VAL A 177 11.32 -27.82 -13.89
CA VAL A 177 11.60 -26.94 -12.75
C VAL A 177 13.12 -26.73 -12.72
N SER A 178 13.58 -25.48 -12.67
CA SER A 178 15.02 -25.19 -12.58
C SER A 178 15.58 -25.55 -11.20
N GLU A 179 16.90 -25.72 -11.08
CA GLU A 179 17.53 -26.00 -9.78
C GLU A 179 17.30 -24.89 -8.75
N GLU A 180 17.25 -23.63 -9.17
CA GLU A 180 16.88 -22.49 -8.31
C GLU A 180 15.44 -22.61 -7.79
N GLN A 181 14.50 -23.06 -8.64
CA GLN A 181 13.11 -23.27 -8.26
C GLN A 181 12.97 -24.49 -7.33
N LYS A 182 13.75 -25.56 -7.54
CA LYS A 182 13.83 -26.68 -6.61
C LYS A 182 14.40 -26.25 -5.27
N GLN A 183 15.44 -25.41 -5.25
CA GLN A 183 15.96 -24.83 -4.02
C GLN A 183 14.91 -24.00 -3.28
N ALA A 184 14.12 -23.21 -4.01
CA ALA A 184 12.99 -22.48 -3.44
C ALA A 184 11.92 -23.44 -2.86
N LEU A 185 11.60 -24.54 -3.54
CA LEU A 185 10.68 -25.56 -3.02
C LEU A 185 11.23 -26.24 -1.76
N ARG A 186 12.53 -26.59 -1.73
CA ARG A 186 13.18 -27.13 -0.54
C ARG A 186 13.09 -26.15 0.63
N HIS A 187 13.37 -24.87 0.38
CA HIS A 187 13.22 -23.83 1.40
C HIS A 187 11.78 -23.72 1.90
N ILE A 188 10.78 -23.75 1.00
CA ILE A 188 9.36 -23.58 1.35
C ILE A 188 8.76 -24.81 2.03
N LEU A 189 9.17 -26.03 1.71
CA LEU A 189 8.52 -27.26 2.16
C LEU A 189 9.31 -28.03 3.22
N LEU A 190 10.64 -27.97 3.18
CA LEU A 190 11.53 -28.78 4.04
C LEU A 190 12.21 -27.99 5.16
N SER A 191 12.18 -26.65 5.11
CA SER A 191 12.74 -25.84 6.20
C SER A 191 12.00 -26.11 7.53
N THR A 192 12.72 -25.99 8.65
CA THR A 192 12.14 -26.07 10.00
C THR A 192 11.67 -24.70 10.51
N SER A 193 11.71 -23.66 9.69
CA SER A 193 11.21 -22.32 10.03
C SER A 193 9.69 -22.23 9.88
N GLY A 194 8.99 -21.67 10.87
CA GLY A 194 7.55 -21.41 10.77
C GLY A 194 7.18 -20.25 9.83
N VAL A 195 8.14 -19.38 9.52
CA VAL A 195 8.00 -18.31 8.53
C VAL A 195 9.07 -18.48 7.45
N ARG A 196 8.66 -18.49 6.18
CA ARG A 196 9.54 -18.73 5.03
C ARG A 196 9.30 -17.65 3.98
N VAL A 197 10.36 -17.10 3.39
CA VAL A 197 10.27 -15.96 2.46
C VAL A 197 10.80 -16.37 1.09
N LEU A 198 9.94 -16.31 0.07
CA LEU A 198 10.35 -16.51 -1.33
C LEU A 198 10.60 -15.16 -2.00
N ARG A 199 11.85 -14.88 -2.35
CA ARG A 199 12.27 -13.69 -3.11
C ARG A 199 12.76 -14.05 -4.51
N GLY A 200 12.53 -13.18 -5.48
CA GLY A 200 13.04 -13.33 -6.83
C GLY A 200 12.67 -12.14 -7.72
N ARG A 201 13.42 -11.93 -8.81
CA ARG A 201 13.16 -10.86 -9.79
C ARG A 201 11.81 -11.06 -10.49
N ALA A 202 11.30 -10.03 -11.16
CA ALA A 202 10.11 -10.18 -11.99
C ALA A 202 10.35 -11.26 -13.07
N GLY A 203 9.36 -12.09 -13.35
CA GLY A 203 9.45 -13.14 -14.38
C GLY A 203 10.16 -14.44 -13.98
N THR A 204 10.79 -14.55 -12.80
CA THR A 204 11.56 -15.76 -12.40
C THR A 204 10.72 -16.97 -11.99
N GLY A 205 9.40 -16.95 -12.21
CA GLY A 205 8.52 -18.08 -11.91
C GLY A 205 8.13 -18.26 -10.44
N LYS A 206 8.17 -17.21 -9.60
CA LYS A 206 7.70 -17.30 -8.19
C LYS A 206 6.29 -17.90 -8.06
N SER A 207 5.35 -17.46 -8.90
CA SER A 207 4.00 -18.02 -8.92
C SER A 207 4.01 -19.51 -9.29
N TYR A 208 4.87 -19.92 -10.23
CA TYR A 208 5.03 -21.32 -10.61
C TYR A 208 5.55 -22.18 -9.45
N VAL A 209 6.54 -21.69 -8.70
CA VAL A 209 7.05 -22.33 -7.46
C VAL A 209 5.92 -22.48 -6.43
N LEU A 210 5.15 -21.42 -6.16
CA LEU A 210 4.05 -21.48 -5.19
C LEU A 210 2.95 -22.46 -5.59
N ILE A 211 2.68 -22.63 -6.89
CA ILE A 211 1.70 -23.61 -7.39
C ILE A 211 2.20 -25.03 -7.15
N LYS A 212 3.49 -25.31 -7.42
CA LYS A 212 4.09 -26.62 -7.16
C LYS A 212 4.12 -26.92 -5.66
N ALA A 213 4.45 -25.93 -4.83
CA ALA A 213 4.43 -26.08 -3.38
C ALA A 213 3.02 -26.42 -2.86
N HIS A 214 1.99 -25.71 -3.34
CA HIS A 214 0.58 -26.01 -3.00
C HIS A 214 0.19 -27.45 -3.36
N LYS A 215 0.50 -27.88 -4.60
CA LYS A 215 0.20 -29.25 -5.05
C LYS A 215 0.88 -30.30 -4.17
N LEU A 216 2.19 -30.15 -3.94
CA LEU A 216 2.94 -31.08 -3.10
C LEU A 216 2.41 -31.14 -1.67
N ALA A 217 2.13 -30.00 -1.05
CA ALA A 217 1.59 -29.95 0.30
C ALA A 217 0.19 -30.59 0.38
N THR A 218 -0.71 -30.26 -0.56
CA THR A 218 -2.08 -30.79 -0.58
C THR A 218 -2.10 -32.29 -0.84
N ASN A 219 -1.23 -32.81 -1.71
CA ASN A 219 -1.08 -34.25 -1.93
C ASN A 219 -0.65 -35.01 -0.67
N ARG A 220 -0.06 -34.32 0.32
CA ARG A 220 0.29 -34.86 1.64
C ARG A 220 -0.76 -34.58 2.71
N GLY A 221 -1.99 -34.24 2.31
CA GLY A 221 -3.10 -33.97 3.22
C GLY A 221 -2.99 -32.64 3.97
N GLN A 222 -2.00 -31.79 3.65
CA GLN A 222 -1.89 -30.49 4.30
C GLN A 222 -2.97 -29.54 3.80
N LYS A 223 -3.61 -28.84 4.73
CA LYS A 223 -4.58 -27.80 4.42
C LYS A 223 -3.85 -26.51 4.03
N VAL A 224 -3.86 -26.18 2.73
CA VAL A 224 -3.23 -24.96 2.21
C VAL A 224 -4.28 -23.86 2.02
N ILE A 225 -4.07 -22.71 2.68
CA ILE A 225 -4.91 -21.51 2.52
C ILE A 225 -4.07 -20.45 1.80
N GLY A 226 -4.52 -20.02 0.62
CA GLY A 226 -3.89 -18.93 -0.13
C GLY A 226 -4.47 -17.57 0.25
N LEU A 227 -3.61 -16.64 0.62
CA LEU A 227 -3.98 -15.26 0.91
C LEU A 227 -3.31 -14.30 -0.07
N ALA A 228 -4.08 -13.33 -0.57
CA ALA A 228 -3.56 -12.33 -1.49
C ALA A 228 -4.08 -10.93 -1.16
N PRO A 229 -3.36 -9.85 -1.54
CA PRO A 229 -3.79 -8.48 -1.21
C PRO A 229 -4.98 -8.00 -2.04
N THR A 230 -5.18 -8.52 -3.25
CA THR A 230 -6.21 -8.04 -4.18
C THR A 230 -7.09 -9.17 -4.72
N HIS A 231 -8.31 -8.85 -5.13
CA HIS A 231 -9.23 -9.81 -5.77
C HIS A 231 -8.66 -10.39 -7.07
N LYS A 232 -7.89 -9.60 -7.84
CA LYS A 232 -7.23 -10.08 -9.05
C LYS A 232 -6.24 -11.21 -8.75
N ALA A 233 -5.40 -11.03 -7.73
CA ALA A 233 -4.45 -12.05 -7.31
C ALA A 233 -5.13 -13.30 -6.71
N VAL A 234 -6.25 -13.12 -6.00
CA VAL A 234 -7.12 -14.23 -5.55
C VAL A 234 -7.63 -15.03 -6.75
N SER A 235 -8.17 -14.38 -7.77
CA SER A 235 -8.65 -15.06 -8.99
C SER A 235 -7.51 -15.81 -9.71
N GLU A 236 -6.33 -15.22 -9.75
CA GLU A 236 -5.13 -15.86 -10.31
C GLU A 236 -4.80 -17.15 -9.53
N LEU A 237 -4.66 -17.10 -8.20
CA LEU A 237 -4.40 -18.30 -7.40
C LEU A 237 -5.48 -19.38 -7.59
N ARG A 238 -6.76 -19.00 -7.65
CA ARG A 238 -7.87 -19.95 -7.91
C ARG A 238 -7.71 -20.64 -9.26
N SER A 239 -7.42 -19.88 -10.33
CA SER A 239 -7.17 -20.45 -11.67
C SER A 239 -6.00 -21.44 -11.70
N LYS A 240 -5.12 -21.41 -10.69
CA LYS A 240 -3.96 -22.28 -10.57
C LYS A 240 -4.18 -23.46 -9.60
N GLY A 241 -5.42 -23.69 -9.17
CA GLY A 241 -5.84 -24.87 -8.41
C GLY A 241 -5.90 -24.68 -6.89
N TYR A 242 -5.82 -23.44 -6.39
CA TYR A 242 -6.09 -23.18 -4.97
C TYR A 242 -7.58 -23.27 -4.69
N THR A 243 -7.95 -24.12 -3.73
CA THR A 243 -9.36 -24.35 -3.33
C THR A 243 -9.79 -23.35 -2.25
N GLU A 244 -8.97 -23.14 -1.22
CA GLU A 244 -9.19 -22.15 -0.17
C GLU A 244 -8.34 -20.90 -0.41
N VAL A 245 -8.91 -19.90 -1.09
CA VAL A 245 -8.22 -18.64 -1.41
C VAL A 245 -9.08 -17.42 -1.14
N TYR A 246 -8.48 -16.44 -0.44
CA TYR A 246 -9.14 -15.23 0.05
C TYR A 246 -8.25 -13.99 -0.06
N THR A 247 -8.87 -12.80 -0.01
CA THR A 247 -8.10 -11.59 0.25
C THR A 247 -7.68 -11.56 1.72
N VAL A 248 -6.54 -10.94 2.04
CA VAL A 248 -6.09 -10.79 3.44
C VAL A 248 -7.19 -10.14 4.29
N LYS A 249 -7.78 -9.06 3.79
CA LYS A 249 -8.92 -8.40 4.43
C LYS A 249 -10.10 -9.37 4.62
N GLY A 250 -10.53 -10.05 3.56
CA GLY A 250 -11.67 -10.97 3.62
C GLY A 250 -11.46 -12.11 4.64
N PHE A 251 -10.24 -12.62 4.73
CA PHE A 251 -9.88 -13.66 5.70
C PHE A 251 -9.93 -13.15 7.15
N LEU A 252 -9.38 -11.96 7.42
CA LEU A 252 -9.36 -11.36 8.75
C LEU A 252 -10.76 -10.99 9.28
N TYR A 253 -11.64 -10.47 8.41
CA TYR A 253 -13.00 -10.07 8.82
C TYR A 253 -13.93 -11.26 9.06
N ASN A 254 -13.77 -12.35 8.31
CA ASN A 254 -14.64 -13.53 8.41
C ASN A 254 -14.10 -14.60 9.36
N ARG A 255 -13.17 -14.26 10.26
CA ARG A 255 -12.44 -15.19 11.14
C ARG A 255 -13.35 -16.14 11.94
N LYS A 256 -14.49 -15.65 12.43
CA LYS A 256 -15.51 -16.46 13.15
C LYS A 256 -16.11 -17.58 12.28
N LYS A 257 -16.29 -17.34 10.98
CA LYS A 257 -16.89 -18.31 10.05
C LYS A 257 -15.93 -19.44 9.67
N PHE A 258 -14.62 -19.23 9.84
CA PHE A 258 -13.58 -20.18 9.44
C PHE A 258 -13.07 -21.05 10.61
N LEU A 259 -12.99 -20.49 11.82
CA LEU A 259 -12.56 -21.25 13.00
C LEU A 259 -13.63 -22.24 13.50
N CYS A 260 -14.92 -22.00 13.23
CA CYS A 260 -16.01 -22.92 13.58
C CYS A 260 -16.17 -24.13 12.63
N LYS A 261 -15.42 -24.22 11.53
CA LYS A 261 -15.43 -25.39 10.65
C LYS A 261 -14.29 -26.39 10.95
N THR A 262 -13.56 -26.16 12.03
CA THR A 262 -12.36 -26.92 12.45
C THR A 262 -12.48 -27.45 13.88
N ALA A 263 -13.69 -27.46 14.44
CA ALA A 263 -14.03 -28.17 15.69
C ALA A 263 -14.92 -29.36 15.36
#